data_AF-A0A319ATW2-F1
#
_entry.id   AF-A0A319ATW2-F1
#
_cell.length_a   1.000
_cell.length_b   1.000
_cell.length_c   1.000
_cell.angle_alpha   90.00
_cell.angle_beta   90.00
_cell.angle_gamma   90.00
#
_symmetry.space_group_name_H-M   'P 1'
#
loop_
_entity.id
_entity.type
_entity.pdbx_description
1 polymer ?
#
loop_
_entity_poly.entity_id
_entity_poly.type
_entity_poly.pdbx_seq_one_letter_code
_entity_poly.pdbx_strand_id
1 'polypeptide(L)'
;MERAKCIRNDATWLLAYTLVYLTAYWTVGYPNDTPIAGLYYFMWILLGIFGTGYSHLLAALFPSATLADLTPHAYLNDFYRPWLFWIDPMRYFFGAPLGSVLHGVAVECSSSDLVVFDAPPGSTCGQYTAAFLGNNPGYIVNLNATADCSYCPYSVGDECLGTLDYSYGQRWWNWAVFVGFCCTNFMLVYVVVWFTKGRGQRRA
;
A
#
# COMPACT_ATOMS: atom_id res chain seq x y z
N MET A 1 9.11 -27.58 -27.29
CA MET A 1 8.32 -26.36 -27.61
C MET A 1 7.69 -25.70 -26.37
N GLU A 2 7.31 -26.42 -25.32
CA GLU A 2 6.74 -25.82 -24.08
C GLU A 2 7.71 -24.94 -23.28
N ARG A 3 9.00 -25.30 -23.16
CA ARG A 3 9.98 -24.47 -22.43
C ARG A 3 10.19 -23.07 -23.03
N ALA A 4 10.10 -22.93 -24.35
CA ALA A 4 10.19 -21.64 -25.03
C ALA A 4 8.90 -20.79 -24.90
N LYS A 5 7.75 -21.43 -24.61
CA LYS A 5 6.51 -20.70 -24.28
C LYS A 5 6.52 -20.17 -22.84
N CYS A 6 7.07 -20.93 -21.88
CA CYS A 6 7.23 -20.49 -20.49
C CYS A 6 8.14 -19.25 -20.40
N ILE A 7 9.37 -19.32 -20.97
CA ILE A 7 10.34 -18.22 -20.91
C ILE A 7 9.82 -16.94 -21.57
N ARG A 8 9.04 -17.05 -22.66
CA ARG A 8 8.44 -15.88 -23.34
C ARG A 8 7.32 -15.24 -22.53
N ASN A 9 6.54 -16.03 -21.81
CA ASN A 9 5.47 -15.52 -20.96
C ASN A 9 6.05 -14.85 -19.69
N ASP A 10 7.14 -15.40 -19.16
CA ASP A 10 7.82 -14.87 -17.97
C ASP A 10 8.48 -13.51 -18.23
N ALA A 11 9.02 -13.29 -19.43
CA ALA A 11 9.57 -11.98 -19.80
C ALA A 11 8.49 -10.90 -20.00
N THR A 12 7.27 -11.29 -20.37
CA THR A 12 6.20 -10.32 -20.70
C THR A 12 5.70 -9.60 -19.46
N TRP A 13 5.51 -10.30 -18.34
CA TRP A 13 5.04 -9.65 -17.11
C TRP A 13 6.11 -8.74 -16.51
N LEU A 14 7.39 -9.15 -16.50
CA LEU A 14 8.49 -8.30 -16.02
C LEU A 14 8.55 -6.95 -16.76
N LEU A 15 8.41 -6.98 -18.09
CA LEU A 15 8.38 -5.77 -18.91
C LEU A 15 7.17 -4.90 -18.58
N ALA A 16 5.98 -5.50 -18.44
CA ALA A 16 4.76 -4.78 -18.09
C ALA A 16 4.89 -4.06 -16.73
N TYR A 17 5.35 -4.76 -15.69
CA TYR A 17 5.52 -4.19 -14.35
C TYR A 17 6.63 -3.12 -14.30
N THR A 18 7.70 -3.29 -15.10
CA THR A 18 8.74 -2.27 -15.24
C THR A 18 8.19 -1.00 -15.89
N LEU A 19 7.37 -1.14 -16.93
CA LEU A 19 6.73 0.01 -17.58
C LEU A 19 5.77 0.72 -16.63
N VAL A 20 4.97 -0.03 -15.87
CA VAL A 20 4.05 0.55 -14.87
C VAL A 20 4.82 1.28 -13.76
N TYR A 21 5.93 0.71 -13.29
CA TYR A 21 6.81 1.40 -12.34
C TYR A 21 7.34 2.72 -12.91
N LEU A 22 7.87 2.71 -14.14
CA LEU A 22 8.46 3.91 -14.75
C LEU A 22 7.44 5.01 -14.98
N THR A 23 6.22 4.66 -15.40
CA THR A 23 5.15 5.65 -15.55
C THR A 23 4.70 6.15 -14.19
N ALA A 24 4.35 5.26 -13.26
CA ALA A 24 3.82 5.64 -11.96
C ALA A 24 4.79 6.47 -11.12
N TYR A 25 6.07 6.08 -11.06
CA TYR A 25 7.07 6.75 -10.21
C TYR A 25 7.25 8.22 -10.60
N TRP A 26 7.32 8.50 -11.91
CA TRP A 26 7.50 9.85 -12.42
C TRP A 26 6.21 10.64 -12.58
N THR A 27 5.06 10.00 -12.81
CA THR A 27 3.78 10.72 -12.83
C THR A 27 3.37 11.22 -11.46
N VAL A 28 3.70 10.47 -10.38
CA VAL A 28 3.39 10.89 -9.01
C VAL A 28 4.42 11.91 -8.49
N GLY A 29 5.63 11.93 -9.05
CA GLY A 29 6.68 12.88 -8.66
C GLY A 29 7.41 12.48 -7.38
N TYR A 30 7.66 11.19 -7.19
CA TYR A 30 8.43 10.71 -6.03
C TYR A 30 9.89 11.20 -6.04
N PRO A 31 10.54 11.33 -4.87
CA PRO A 31 11.91 11.80 -4.77
C PRO A 31 12.89 10.95 -5.58
N ASN A 32 13.91 11.58 -6.16
CA ASN A 32 14.90 10.93 -7.03
C ASN A 32 15.96 10.10 -6.28
N ASP A 33 15.73 9.76 -5.02
CA ASP A 33 16.67 8.99 -4.22
C ASP A 33 16.73 7.54 -4.68
N THR A 34 17.92 7.10 -5.07
CA THR A 34 18.21 5.72 -5.51
C THR A 34 17.71 4.63 -4.56
N PRO A 35 17.87 4.73 -3.22
CA PRO A 35 17.37 3.68 -2.32
C PRO A 35 15.84 3.58 -2.29
N ILE A 36 15.13 4.71 -2.42
CA ILE A 36 13.66 4.75 -2.41
C ILE A 36 13.12 4.19 -3.73
N ALA A 37 13.68 4.65 -4.86
CA ALA A 37 13.34 4.17 -6.19
C ALA A 37 13.58 2.66 -6.35
N GLY A 38 14.73 2.17 -5.86
CA GLY A 38 15.07 0.75 -5.87
C GLY A 38 14.09 -0.10 -5.06
N LEU A 39 13.75 0.32 -3.84
CA LEU A 39 12.77 -0.40 -3.03
C LEU A 39 11.39 -0.44 -3.70
N TYR A 40 10.92 0.68 -4.26
CA TYR A 40 9.63 0.72 -4.95
C TYR A 40 9.62 -0.19 -6.18
N TYR A 41 10.69 -0.19 -6.98
CA TYR A 41 10.82 -1.09 -8.11
C TYR A 41 10.79 -2.56 -7.70
N PHE A 42 11.50 -2.93 -6.63
CA PHE A 42 11.46 -4.30 -6.11
C PHE A 42 10.05 -4.71 -5.66
N MET A 43 9.27 -3.79 -5.08
CA MET A 43 7.88 -4.07 -4.71
C MET A 43 7.01 -4.35 -5.93
N TRP A 44 7.15 -3.58 -7.01
CA TRP A 44 6.39 -3.80 -8.24
C TRP A 44 6.69 -5.16 -8.88
N ILE A 45 7.96 -5.59 -8.88
CA ILE A 45 8.32 -6.93 -9.34
C ILE A 45 7.68 -8.00 -8.43
N LEU A 46 7.77 -7.83 -7.11
CA LEU A 46 7.15 -8.77 -6.16
C LEU A 46 5.64 -8.84 -6.33
N LEU A 47 4.97 -7.72 -6.64
CA LEU A 47 3.54 -7.69 -6.93
C LEU A 47 3.20 -8.52 -8.18
N GLY A 48 4.06 -8.49 -9.20
CA GLY A 48 3.92 -9.35 -10.37
C GLY A 48 4.09 -10.84 -10.04
N ILE A 49 5.06 -11.17 -9.19
CA ILE A 49 5.27 -12.55 -8.69
C ILE A 49 4.06 -13.00 -7.86
N PHE A 50 3.54 -12.14 -6.99
CA PHE A 50 2.35 -12.42 -6.19
C PHE A 50 1.12 -12.63 -7.07
N GLY A 51 0.84 -11.72 -8.02
CA GLY A 51 -0.32 -11.80 -8.90
C GLY A 51 -0.29 -13.03 -9.82
N THR A 52 0.89 -13.39 -10.33
CA THR A 52 1.05 -14.64 -11.07
C THR A 52 0.83 -15.86 -10.17
N GLY A 53 1.43 -15.93 -8.98
CA GLY A 53 1.18 -17.02 -8.03
C GLY A 53 -0.31 -17.17 -7.67
N TYR A 54 -0.99 -16.05 -7.41
CA TYR A 54 -2.41 -16.00 -7.05
C TYR A 54 -3.31 -16.47 -8.20
N SER A 55 -3.06 -16.02 -9.43
CA SER A 55 -3.83 -16.47 -10.61
C SER A 55 -3.69 -17.97 -10.88
N HIS A 56 -2.50 -18.55 -10.68
CA HIS A 56 -2.31 -20.00 -10.78
C HIS A 56 -3.03 -20.75 -9.67
N LEU A 57 -3.06 -20.19 -8.45
CA LEU A 57 -3.79 -20.78 -7.33
C LEU A 57 -5.30 -20.79 -7.60
N LEU A 58 -5.86 -19.68 -8.07
CA LEU A 58 -7.26 -19.60 -8.45
C LEU A 58 -7.61 -20.58 -9.57
N ALA A 59 -6.78 -20.69 -10.60
CA ALA A 59 -6.99 -21.65 -11.68
C ALA A 59 -6.95 -23.12 -11.20
N ALA A 60 -6.18 -23.42 -10.16
CA ALA A 60 -6.11 -24.75 -9.56
C ALA A 60 -7.29 -25.06 -8.63
N LEU A 61 -7.85 -24.06 -7.96
CA LEU A 61 -8.96 -24.20 -7.01
C LEU A 61 -10.34 -24.14 -7.67
N PHE A 62 -10.50 -23.27 -8.66
CA PHE A 62 -11.77 -22.98 -9.30
C PHE A 62 -11.72 -23.31 -10.79
N PRO A 63 -12.28 -24.45 -11.22
CA PRO A 63 -12.40 -24.79 -12.64
C PRO A 63 -13.38 -23.87 -13.40
N SER A 64 -14.19 -23.06 -12.70
CA SER A 64 -15.21 -22.18 -13.26
C SER A 64 -15.06 -20.74 -12.73
N ALA A 65 -15.07 -19.76 -13.64
CA ALA A 65 -14.72 -18.35 -13.38
C ALA A 65 -15.75 -17.52 -12.58
N THR A 66 -16.84 -18.10 -12.10
CA THR A 66 -18.00 -17.35 -11.56
C THR A 66 -17.99 -17.07 -10.06
N LEU A 67 -17.00 -17.54 -9.30
CA LEU A 67 -16.99 -17.44 -7.83
C LEU A 67 -15.96 -16.46 -7.23
N ALA A 68 -15.24 -15.73 -8.06
CA ALA A 68 -14.18 -14.82 -7.61
C ALA A 68 -14.65 -13.36 -7.48
N ASP A 69 -15.82 -13.13 -6.89
CA ASP A 69 -16.27 -11.77 -6.57
C ASP A 69 -15.80 -11.36 -5.17
N LEU A 70 -15.09 -10.23 -5.11
CA LEU A 70 -14.62 -9.62 -3.86
C LEU A 70 -15.81 -8.99 -3.12
N THR A 71 -16.06 -9.42 -1.89
CA THR A 71 -17.08 -8.81 -1.04
C THR A 71 -16.62 -7.42 -0.57
N PRO A 72 -17.40 -6.35 -0.78
CA PRO A 72 -17.04 -5.00 -0.34
C PRO A 72 -16.84 -4.92 1.19
N HIS A 73 -15.89 -4.09 1.63
CA HIS A 73 -15.53 -3.91 3.04
C HIS A 73 -16.74 -3.60 3.96
N ALA A 74 -17.77 -2.94 3.43
CA ALA A 74 -19.00 -2.57 4.15
C ALA A 74 -19.85 -3.77 4.62
N TYR A 75 -19.57 -5.00 4.13
CA TYR A 75 -20.31 -6.21 4.49
C TYR A 75 -19.52 -7.17 5.39
N LEU A 76 -18.32 -6.79 5.86
CA LEU A 76 -17.54 -7.63 6.78
C LEU A 76 -18.04 -7.49 8.22
N ASN A 77 -18.39 -8.62 8.83
CA ASN A 77 -18.74 -8.73 10.25
C ASN A 77 -17.57 -8.27 11.15
N ASP A 78 -17.87 -7.74 12.34
CA ASP A 78 -16.88 -7.28 13.33
C ASP A 78 -15.89 -8.38 13.75
N PHE A 79 -16.22 -9.66 13.53
CA PHE A 79 -15.30 -10.78 13.73
C PHE A 79 -14.10 -10.74 12.78
N TYR A 80 -14.29 -10.36 11.51
CA TYR A 80 -13.24 -10.38 10.49
C TYR A 80 -12.35 -9.13 10.54
N ARG A 81 -12.92 -8.00 10.93
CA ARG A 81 -12.28 -6.67 10.96
C ARG A 81 -10.90 -6.62 11.66
N PRO A 82 -10.68 -7.28 12.82
CA PRO A 82 -9.43 -7.15 13.56
C PRO A 82 -8.24 -7.89 12.93
N TRP A 83 -8.49 -8.96 12.18
CA TRP A 83 -7.42 -9.84 11.67
C TRP A 83 -7.30 -9.83 10.14
N LEU A 84 -8.36 -9.48 9.41
CA LEU A 84 -8.30 -9.38 7.95
C LEU A 84 -7.30 -8.31 7.48
N PHE A 85 -7.17 -7.21 8.24
CA PHE A 85 -6.18 -6.16 7.99
C PHE A 85 -4.73 -6.67 8.03
N TRP A 86 -4.46 -7.69 8.84
CA TRP A 86 -3.13 -8.30 8.95
C TRP A 86 -2.90 -9.42 7.93
N ILE A 87 -3.97 -9.96 7.34
CA ILE A 87 -3.90 -10.99 6.29
C ILE A 87 -3.85 -10.37 4.90
N ASP A 88 -4.24 -9.12 4.73
CA ASP A 88 -4.21 -8.45 3.42
C ASP A 88 -2.75 -8.25 2.92
N PRO A 89 -2.34 -8.95 1.85
CA PRO A 89 -1.01 -8.78 1.28
C PRO A 89 -0.79 -7.37 0.72
N MET A 90 -1.85 -6.67 0.30
CA MET A 90 -1.73 -5.32 -0.27
C MET A 90 -1.28 -4.31 0.78
N ARG A 91 -1.65 -4.51 2.05
CA ARG A 91 -1.16 -3.70 3.16
C ARG A 91 0.38 -3.66 3.20
N TYR A 92 1.00 -4.83 3.12
CA TYR A 92 2.47 -4.95 3.19
C TYR A 92 3.15 -4.43 1.93
N PHE A 93 2.51 -4.60 0.77
CA PHE A 93 2.96 -4.01 -0.49
C PHE A 93 2.99 -2.48 -0.43
N PHE A 94 1.95 -1.82 0.11
CA PHE A 94 1.92 -0.36 0.22
C PHE A 94 2.76 0.16 1.39
N GLY A 95 2.81 -0.54 2.52
CA GLY A 95 3.48 -0.07 3.72
C GLY A 95 5.00 0.10 3.60
N ALA A 96 5.65 -0.73 2.78
CA ALA A 96 7.09 -0.62 2.59
C ALA A 96 7.53 0.60 1.74
N PRO A 97 6.94 0.86 0.56
CA PRO A 97 7.28 2.04 -0.22
C PRO A 97 6.70 3.33 0.36
N LEU A 98 5.45 3.35 0.85
CA LEU A 98 4.87 4.56 1.47
C LEU A 98 5.71 5.02 2.66
N GLY A 99 6.11 4.08 3.51
CA GLY A 99 7.00 4.35 4.64
C GLY A 99 8.33 4.97 4.22
N SER A 100 8.82 4.69 3.02
CA SER A 100 10.12 5.18 2.52
C SER A 100 10.00 6.49 1.75
N VAL A 101 8.93 6.65 0.97
CA VAL A 101 8.69 7.81 0.10
C VAL A 101 8.28 9.05 0.90
N LEU A 102 7.44 8.88 1.93
CA LEU A 102 6.92 10.00 2.72
C LEU A 102 7.81 10.35 3.93
N HIS A 103 8.90 9.61 4.15
CA HIS A 103 9.76 9.82 5.30
C HIS A 103 10.48 11.17 5.22
N GLY A 104 10.28 12.02 6.24
CA GLY A 104 10.90 13.35 6.29
C GLY A 104 10.44 14.32 5.20
N VAL A 105 9.37 14.02 4.45
CA VAL A 105 8.82 14.92 3.44
C VAL A 105 7.95 15.97 4.11
N ALA A 106 8.23 17.26 3.85
CA ALA A 106 7.38 18.35 4.33
C ALA A 106 6.02 18.32 3.63
N VAL A 107 4.93 18.38 4.40
CA VAL A 107 3.58 18.36 3.87
C VAL A 107 3.11 19.80 3.64
N GLU A 108 2.73 20.10 2.41
CA GLU A 108 2.04 21.35 2.07
C GLU A 108 0.57 21.03 1.76
N CYS A 109 -0.34 21.42 2.65
CA CYS A 109 -1.77 21.22 2.44
C CYS A 109 -2.32 22.07 1.28
N SER A 110 -3.15 21.45 0.44
CA SER A 110 -3.99 22.16 -0.53
C SER A 110 -5.17 22.85 0.17
N SER A 111 -5.83 23.80 -0.50
CA SER A 111 -7.01 24.49 0.04
C SER A 111 -8.16 23.54 0.41
N SER A 112 -8.22 22.34 -0.19
CA SER A 112 -9.20 21.29 0.14
C SER A 112 -8.89 20.53 1.43
N ASP A 113 -7.61 20.48 1.83
CA ASP A 113 -7.14 19.70 2.98
C ASP A 113 -6.98 20.57 4.23
N LEU A 114 -7.10 21.89 4.06
CA LEU A 114 -7.09 22.86 5.14
C LEU A 114 -8.42 22.82 5.89
N VAL A 115 -8.32 22.71 7.21
CA VAL A 115 -9.45 22.90 8.11
C VAL A 115 -9.60 24.40 8.34
N VAL A 116 -10.72 24.95 7.90
CA VAL A 116 -11.05 26.37 8.07
C VAL A 116 -11.95 26.57 9.29
N PHE A 117 -11.58 27.50 10.16
CA PHE A 117 -12.37 27.89 11.34
C PHE A 117 -12.13 29.35 11.70
N ASP A 118 -12.99 29.92 12.54
CA ASP A 118 -12.85 31.30 13.02
C ASP A 118 -12.30 31.36 14.45
N ALA A 119 -11.40 32.31 14.71
CA ALA A 119 -10.87 32.54 16.05
C ALA A 119 -11.90 33.31 16.91
N PRO A 120 -11.95 33.07 18.24
CA PRO A 120 -12.80 33.85 19.13
C PRO A 120 -12.47 35.35 19.10
N PRO A 121 -13.45 36.24 19.33
CA PRO A 121 -13.24 37.68 19.29
C PRO A 121 -12.12 38.14 20.23
N GLY A 122 -11.18 38.93 19.71
CA GLY A 122 -10.05 39.46 20.49
C GLY A 122 -8.81 38.57 20.54
N SER A 123 -8.78 37.44 19.82
CA SER A 123 -7.61 36.59 19.65
C SER A 123 -7.24 36.41 18.17
N THR A 124 -5.95 36.27 17.86
CA THR A 124 -5.52 35.86 16.51
C THR A 124 -5.54 34.33 16.38
N CYS A 125 -5.61 33.83 15.15
CA CYS A 125 -5.55 32.39 14.86
C CYS A 125 -4.36 31.74 15.57
N GLY A 126 -3.17 32.35 15.47
CA GLY A 126 -1.96 31.83 16.12
C GLY A 126 -2.03 31.84 17.65
N GLN A 127 -2.68 32.83 18.27
CA GLN A 127 -2.85 32.87 19.72
C GLN A 127 -3.85 31.81 20.21
N TYR A 128 -4.96 31.63 19.50
CA TYR A 128 -5.99 30.65 19.85
C TYR A 128 -5.46 29.21 19.76
N THR A 129 -4.68 28.90 18.73
CA THR A 129 -4.18 27.55 18.48
C THR A 129 -2.84 27.24 19.11
N ALA A 130 -2.16 28.21 19.75
CA ALA A 130 -0.84 27.98 20.35
C ALA A 130 -0.84 26.80 21.33
N ALA A 131 -1.88 26.68 22.17
CA ALA A 131 -2.04 25.55 23.09
C ALA A 131 -2.39 24.24 22.37
N PHE A 132 -3.10 24.32 21.24
CA PHE A 132 -3.50 23.14 20.45
C PHE A 132 -2.30 22.55 19.69
N LEU A 133 -1.51 23.40 19.02
CA LEU A 133 -0.28 23.02 18.30
C LEU A 133 0.84 22.56 19.24
N GLY A 134 0.75 22.88 20.53
CA GLY A 134 1.68 22.33 21.53
C GLY A 134 1.51 20.84 21.79
N ASN A 135 0.30 20.29 21.54
CA ASN A 135 -0.03 18.88 21.78
C ASN A 135 -0.37 18.11 20.49
N ASN A 136 -0.65 18.81 19.40
CA ASN A 136 -1.05 18.22 18.12
C ASN A 136 -0.09 18.65 17.02
N PRO A 137 0.30 17.73 16.12
CA PRO A 137 1.11 18.08 14.96
C PRO A 137 0.37 18.99 13.97
N GLY A 138 1.12 19.55 13.04
CA GLY A 138 0.59 20.42 11.99
C GLY A 138 0.99 21.89 12.13
N TYR A 139 0.43 22.73 11.27
CA TYR A 139 0.77 24.14 11.19
C TYR A 139 -0.40 24.98 10.71
N ILE A 140 -0.27 26.30 10.89
CA ILE A 140 -1.27 27.28 10.46
C ILE A 140 -0.66 28.16 9.38
N VAL A 141 -1.44 28.37 8.32
CA VAL A 141 -1.01 29.19 7.19
C VAL A 141 -1.06 30.68 7.55
N ASN A 142 -2.11 31.11 8.25
CA ASN A 142 -2.38 32.53 8.53
C ASN A 142 -2.41 32.84 10.04
N LEU A 143 -1.25 33.09 10.66
CA LEU A 143 -1.16 33.29 12.11
C LEU A 143 -1.79 34.62 12.60
N ASN A 144 -1.80 35.65 11.76
CA ASN A 144 -2.27 37.00 12.11
C ASN A 144 -3.77 37.23 11.81
N ALA A 145 -4.44 36.29 11.15
CA ALA A 145 -5.85 36.42 10.85
C ALA A 145 -6.70 36.29 12.12
N THR A 146 -7.90 36.86 12.11
CA THR A 146 -8.91 36.74 13.18
C THR A 146 -10.15 35.97 12.73
N ALA A 147 -10.31 35.77 11.42
CA ALA A 147 -11.33 34.99 10.75
C ALA A 147 -10.68 34.21 9.60
N ASP A 148 -11.30 33.12 9.13
CA ASP A 148 -10.75 32.24 8.09
C ASP A 148 -9.36 31.66 8.43
N CYS A 149 -9.19 31.17 9.66
CA CYS A 149 -7.98 30.47 10.07
C CYS A 149 -7.85 29.14 9.31
N SER A 150 -6.76 28.96 8.57
CA SER A 150 -6.49 27.70 7.86
C SER A 150 -5.45 26.86 8.59
N TYR A 151 -5.85 25.68 9.05
CA TYR A 151 -5.01 24.71 9.74
C TYR A 151 -4.74 23.48 8.88
N CYS A 152 -3.48 23.09 8.79
CA CYS A 152 -3.04 21.84 8.17
C CYS A 152 -2.67 20.84 9.28
N PRO A 153 -3.32 19.66 9.34
CA PRO A 153 -3.12 18.69 10.42
C PRO A 153 -1.77 17.96 10.39
N TYR A 154 -1.05 18.03 9.27
CA TYR A 154 0.22 17.33 9.10
C TYR A 154 1.29 18.32 8.67
N SER A 155 2.45 18.27 9.32
CA SER A 155 3.62 19.05 8.97
C SER A 155 4.67 18.22 8.24
N VAL A 156 4.74 16.92 8.56
CA VAL A 156 5.67 15.95 7.97
C VAL A 156 4.91 14.70 7.54
N GLY A 157 5.33 14.08 6.43
CA GLY A 157 4.68 12.89 5.87
C GLY A 157 4.62 11.70 6.83
N ASP A 158 5.58 11.61 7.76
CA ASP A 158 5.58 10.60 8.83
C ASP A 158 4.34 10.69 9.75
N GLU A 159 3.81 11.89 10.00
CA GLU A 159 2.61 12.10 10.82
C GLU A 159 1.37 11.58 10.09
N CYS A 160 1.30 11.82 8.77
CA CYS A 160 0.26 11.26 7.90
C CYS A 160 0.34 9.72 7.85
N LEU A 161 1.53 9.16 7.68
CA LEU A 161 1.76 7.71 7.69
C LEU A 161 1.37 7.06 9.03
N GLY A 162 1.59 7.75 10.15
CA GLY A 162 1.22 7.27 11.48
C GLY A 162 -0.29 7.03 11.61
N THR A 163 -1.13 7.83 10.94
CA THR A 163 -2.58 7.61 10.92
C THR A 163 -3.01 6.35 10.17
N LEU A 164 -2.17 5.89 9.24
CA LEU A 164 -2.38 4.67 8.44
C LEU A 164 -1.68 3.44 9.03
N ASP A 165 -1.11 3.56 10.23
CA ASP A 165 -0.33 2.51 10.90
C ASP A 165 0.85 2.02 10.03
N TYR A 166 1.54 3.00 9.40
CA TYR A 166 2.78 2.79 8.66
C TYR A 166 3.92 3.62 9.28
N SER A 167 5.12 3.05 9.26
CA SER A 167 6.34 3.70 9.76
C SER A 167 7.53 3.37 8.88
N TYR A 168 8.43 4.34 8.69
CA TYR A 168 9.71 4.15 8.00
C TYR A 168 10.52 2.97 8.56
N GLY A 169 10.48 2.74 9.88
CA GLY A 169 11.20 1.65 10.53
C GLY A 169 10.71 0.25 10.16
N GLN A 170 9.44 0.12 9.77
CA GLN A 170 8.82 -1.17 9.45
C GLN A 170 8.96 -1.55 7.97
N ARG A 171 9.56 -0.71 7.12
CA ARG A 171 9.61 -0.92 5.66
C ARG A 171 10.18 -2.28 5.24
N TRP A 172 11.25 -2.72 5.88
CA TRP A 172 11.92 -4.00 5.58
C TRP A 172 11.14 -5.20 6.12
N TRP A 173 10.45 -5.01 7.24
CA TRP A 173 9.57 -6.05 7.77
C TRP A 173 8.35 -6.23 6.85
N ASN A 174 7.71 -5.14 6.42
CA ASN A 174 6.63 -5.17 5.44
C ASN A 174 7.06 -5.84 4.13
N TRP A 175 8.26 -5.53 3.63
CA TRP A 175 8.85 -6.23 2.48
C TRP A 175 8.97 -7.75 2.71
N ALA A 176 9.55 -8.16 3.85
CA ALA A 176 9.77 -9.57 4.15
C ALA A 176 8.45 -10.35 4.30
N VAL A 177 7.44 -9.74 4.93
CA VAL A 177 6.11 -10.34 5.05
C VAL A 177 5.47 -10.53 3.67
N PHE A 178 5.58 -9.54 2.78
CA PHE A 178 5.08 -9.65 1.41
C PHE A 178 5.77 -10.77 0.61
N VAL A 179 7.09 -10.92 0.75
CA VAL A 179 7.83 -12.05 0.18
C VAL A 179 7.31 -13.38 0.74
N GLY A 180 7.00 -13.45 2.04
CA GLY A 180 6.38 -14.61 2.66
C GLY A 180 5.03 -14.98 2.02
N PHE A 181 4.19 -14.00 1.69
CA PHE A 181 2.94 -14.22 0.95
C PHE A 181 3.19 -14.74 -0.48
N CYS A 182 4.22 -14.25 -1.18
CA CYS A 182 4.61 -14.78 -2.49
C CYS A 182 4.99 -16.26 -2.39
N CYS A 183 5.87 -16.62 -1.46
CA CYS A 183 6.29 -18.01 -1.25
C CYS A 183 5.11 -18.92 -0.89
N THR A 184 4.22 -18.43 -0.03
CA THR A 184 3.02 -19.19 0.40
C THR A 184 2.09 -19.46 -0.78
N ASN A 185 1.89 -18.51 -1.70
CA ASN A 185 1.08 -18.72 -2.90
C ASN A 185 1.62 -19.87 -3.75
N PHE A 186 2.92 -19.87 -4.07
CA PHE A 186 3.51 -20.96 -4.86
C PHE A 186 3.50 -22.30 -4.13
N MET A 187 3.70 -22.29 -2.80
CA MET A 187 3.58 -23.49 -1.98
C MET A 187 2.16 -24.07 -2.05
N LEU A 188 1.14 -23.22 -1.94
CA LEU A 188 -0.26 -23.64 -2.05
C LEU A 188 -0.59 -24.19 -3.44
N VAL A 189 -0.11 -23.55 -4.52
CA VAL A 189 -0.26 -24.07 -5.88
C VAL A 189 0.31 -25.49 -5.99
N TYR A 190 1.54 -25.69 -5.50
CA TYR A 190 2.18 -27.00 -5.52
C TYR A 190 1.36 -28.05 -4.74
N VAL A 191 0.91 -27.70 -3.54
CA VAL A 191 0.12 -28.58 -2.66
C VAL A 191 -1.22 -28.95 -3.34
N VAL A 192 -1.95 -27.98 -3.88
CA VAL A 192 -3.25 -28.21 -4.55
C VAL A 192 -3.07 -29.08 -5.79
N VAL A 193 -2.07 -28.80 -6.63
CA VAL A 193 -1.78 -29.61 -7.82
C VAL A 193 -1.39 -31.04 -7.44
N TRP A 194 -0.59 -31.20 -6.39
CA TRP A 194 -0.21 -32.52 -5.89
C TRP A 194 -1.41 -33.31 -5.38
N PHE A 195 -2.32 -32.69 -4.61
CA PHE A 195 -3.52 -33.37 -4.11
C PHE A 195 -4.53 -33.72 -5.21
N THR A 196 -4.72 -32.84 -6.19
CA THR A 196 -5.68 -33.05 -7.29
C THR A 196 -5.19 -34.08 -8.30
N LYS A 197 -3.95 -33.94 -8.80
CA LYS A 197 -3.38 -34.87 -9.79
C LYS A 197 -2.91 -36.19 -9.17
N GLY A 198 -2.31 -36.14 -7.97
CA GLY A 198 -1.83 -37.33 -7.27
C GLY A 198 -2.95 -38.30 -6.86
N ARG A 199 -4.18 -37.83 -6.67
CA ARG A 199 -5.36 -38.69 -6.46
C ARG A 199 -5.96 -39.23 -7.76
N GLY A 200 -5.86 -38.49 -8.86
CA GLY A 200 -6.31 -38.94 -10.18
C GLY A 200 -5.51 -40.16 -10.69
N GLN A 201 -4.19 -40.15 -10.50
CA GLN A 201 -3.32 -41.27 -10.90
C GLN A 201 -3.41 -42.51 -10.00
N ARG A 202 -3.92 -42.37 -8.76
CA ARG A 202 -4.14 -43.54 -7.87
C ARG A 202 -5.51 -44.20 -8.07
N ARG A 203 -6.39 -43.63 -8.89
CA ARG A 203 -7.74 -44.13 -9.18
C ARG A 203 -7.89 -44.73 -10.59
N ALA A 204 -6.84 -44.66 -11.42
CA ALA A 204 -6.74 -45.31 -12.73
C ALA A 204 -5.74 -46.46 -12.65
#